data_AF-A0A1J5HTS0-F1
#
_entry.id   AF-A0A1J5HTS0-F1
#
_cell.length_a   1.000
_cell.length_b   1.000
_cell.length_c   1.000
_cell.angle_alpha   90.00
_cell.angle_beta   90.00
_cell.angle_gamma   90.00
#
_symmetry.space_group_name_H-M   'P 1'
#
loop_
_entity.id
_entity.type
_entity.pdbx_description
1 polymer ?
#
loop_
_entity_poly.entity_id
_entity_poly.type
_entity_poly.pdbx_seq_one_letter_code
_entity_poly.pdbx_strand_id
1 'polypeptide(L)'
;MKPKSFRIPSPDLQIDFSIALVQIRRECLQEALCKTIKDMDIAGLDKELADFVPKKDMAILASRGLRGELLFPVPCLLTRNPKLLAYYRLLYGFSQKAFYGAEFGLAIFKPMEDRGLISKSNGESIPSLCHALSECASSLLKGVGEERLTKEFMDDLSLLTLGPQLRGGANVRKGTAGIVRIFESITGIVRESVVSSNRQCIEIKNAAGRRVLIEFSSDPDIMIREVMAEKRYRNIIAMEIKGGTDFSNIHNRIGEAEKSHQKARQAGFVECWTIVNVDKIDIDMAHRESPSTNRFYRISQTASGAGEEFKDFRSRIIALTGIPG
;
A
#
# COMPACT_ATOMS: atom_id res chain seq x y z
N MET A 1 -46.85 -8.81 11.58
CA MET A 1 -45.64 -8.91 10.75
C MET A 1 -44.42 -9.07 11.66
N LYS A 2 -43.56 -10.07 11.46
CA LYS A 2 -42.28 -10.13 12.18
C LYS A 2 -41.40 -8.95 11.71
N PRO A 3 -40.81 -8.15 12.61
CA PRO A 3 -39.93 -7.07 12.22
C PRO A 3 -38.72 -7.63 11.45
N LYS A 4 -38.37 -6.99 10.33
CA LYS A 4 -37.14 -7.32 9.59
C LYS A 4 -35.94 -7.00 10.48
N SER A 5 -35.09 -7.99 10.71
CA SER A 5 -33.78 -7.80 11.33
C SER A 5 -32.78 -7.39 10.25
N PHE A 6 -32.06 -6.29 10.49
CA PHE A 6 -30.96 -5.84 9.65
C PHE A 6 -29.63 -6.16 10.31
N ARG A 7 -28.64 -6.61 9.53
CA ARG A 7 -27.26 -6.78 9.98
C ARG A 7 -26.41 -5.73 9.30
N ILE A 8 -25.84 -4.82 10.09
CA ILE A 8 -24.92 -3.79 9.63
C ILE A 8 -23.48 -4.28 9.90
N PRO A 9 -22.56 -4.18 8.92
CA PRO A 9 -21.17 -4.58 9.14
C PRO A 9 -20.46 -3.66 10.15
N SER A 10 -19.42 -4.18 10.81
CA SER A 10 -18.57 -3.37 11.70
C SER A 10 -17.83 -2.27 10.92
N PRO A 11 -17.71 -1.04 11.46
CA PRO A 11 -17.00 0.06 10.82
C PRO A 11 -15.47 0.00 11.01
N ASP A 12 -14.87 -1.20 11.05
CA ASP A 12 -13.45 -1.41 11.38
C ASP A 12 -12.50 -0.55 10.55
N LEU A 13 -12.80 -0.39 9.25
CA LEU A 13 -12.00 0.44 8.35
C LEU A 13 -11.94 1.91 8.82
N GLN A 14 -13.05 2.45 9.31
CA GLN A 14 -13.13 3.83 9.77
C GLN A 14 -12.41 3.99 11.12
N ILE A 15 -12.48 2.97 11.99
CA ILE A 15 -11.73 2.92 13.25
C ILE A 15 -10.23 2.95 12.96
N ASP A 16 -9.74 2.10 12.07
CA ASP A 16 -8.33 2.07 11.66
C ASP A 16 -7.88 3.41 11.06
N PHE A 17 -8.70 4.02 10.20
CA PHE A 17 -8.41 5.33 9.64
C PHE A 17 -8.32 6.42 10.70
N SER A 18 -9.17 6.37 11.73
CA SER A 18 -9.13 7.35 12.81
C SER A 18 -7.81 7.29 13.58
N ILE A 19 -7.31 6.08 13.86
CA ILE A 19 -6.03 5.86 14.54
C ILE A 19 -4.87 6.34 13.67
N ALA A 20 -4.85 5.93 12.39
CA ALA A 20 -3.83 6.35 11.45
C ALA A 20 -3.82 7.87 11.25
N LEU A 21 -4.99 8.50 11.17
CA LEU A 21 -5.12 9.95 11.02
C LEU A 21 -4.54 10.70 12.21
N VAL A 22 -4.81 10.26 13.45
CA VAL A 22 -4.23 10.87 14.66
C VAL A 22 -2.70 10.80 14.63
N GLN A 23 -2.13 9.67 14.19
CA GLN A 23 -0.69 9.54 14.06
C GLN A 23 -0.13 10.49 12.98
N ILE A 24 -0.71 10.48 11.78
CA ILE A 24 -0.25 11.31 10.66
C ILE A 24 -0.36 12.79 10.98
N ARG A 25 -1.42 13.22 11.69
CA ARG A 25 -1.56 14.61 12.15
C ARG A 25 -0.37 15.08 12.97
N ARG A 26 0.05 14.26 13.93
CA ARG A 26 1.20 14.53 14.82
C ARG A 26 2.54 14.50 14.11
N GLU A 27 2.65 13.68 13.07
CA GLU A 27 3.92 13.49 12.36
C GLU A 27 4.16 14.54 11.26
N CYS A 28 3.14 14.85 10.46
CA CYS A 28 3.34 15.61 9.23
C CYS A 28 2.13 16.38 8.67
N LEU A 29 1.09 16.68 9.47
CA LEU A 29 0.04 17.64 9.06
C LEU A 29 0.12 18.94 9.88
N GLN A 30 -0.94 19.75 9.87
CA GLN A 30 -0.97 21.06 10.52
C GLN A 30 -0.61 21.02 12.02
N GLU A 31 -0.96 19.96 12.74
CA GLU A 31 -0.56 19.81 14.16
C GLU A 31 0.97 19.72 14.29
N ALA A 32 1.62 18.91 13.46
CA ALA A 32 3.07 18.82 13.38
C ALA A 32 3.71 20.16 12.99
N LEU A 33 3.10 20.88 12.03
CA LEU A 33 3.56 22.21 11.62
C LEU A 33 3.52 23.20 12.79
N CYS A 34 2.36 23.36 13.43
CA CYS A 34 2.18 24.25 14.57
C CYS A 34 3.14 23.90 15.72
N LYS A 35 3.32 22.60 16.02
CA LYS A 35 4.26 22.14 17.04
C LYS A 35 5.71 22.49 16.68
N THR A 36 6.08 22.36 15.41
CA THR A 36 7.43 22.68 14.94
C THR A 36 7.73 24.17 15.12
N ILE A 37 6.81 25.03 14.70
CA ILE A 37 6.95 26.49 14.76
C ILE A 37 7.01 27.01 16.19
N LYS A 38 6.28 26.39 17.11
CA LYS A 38 6.30 26.76 18.54
C LYS A 38 7.71 26.83 19.11
N ASP A 39 8.61 25.97 18.64
CA ASP A 39 9.99 25.86 19.12
C ASP A 39 11.02 26.47 18.16
N MET A 40 10.58 27.29 17.20
CA MET A 40 11.44 27.96 16.21
C MET A 40 11.66 29.45 16.54
N ASP A 41 12.74 30.01 16.00
CA ASP A 41 12.93 31.46 15.95
C ASP A 41 11.96 32.08 14.92
N ILE A 42 10.93 32.77 15.42
CA ILE A 42 9.90 33.40 14.59
C ILE A 42 10.48 34.52 13.73
N ALA A 43 11.47 35.27 14.22
CA ALA A 43 12.08 36.34 13.43
C ALA A 43 12.86 35.77 12.22
N GLY A 44 13.59 34.67 12.43
CA GLY A 44 14.24 33.93 11.35
C GLY A 44 13.24 33.34 10.34
N LEU A 45 12.14 32.75 10.83
CA LEU A 45 11.07 32.21 9.99
C LEU A 45 10.42 33.31 9.13
N ASP A 46 10.04 34.44 9.74
CA ASP A 46 9.39 35.55 9.04
C ASP A 46 10.33 36.17 7.99
N LYS A 47 11.64 36.20 8.26
CA LYS A 47 12.65 36.63 7.27
C LYS A 47 12.69 35.70 6.06
N GLU A 48 12.77 34.39 6.27
CA GLU A 48 12.77 33.45 5.13
C GLU A 48 11.43 33.48 4.37
N LEU A 49 10.30 33.64 5.06
CA LEU A 49 9.02 33.82 4.36
C LEU A 49 9.05 35.05 3.45
N ALA A 50 9.65 36.16 3.89
CA ALA A 50 9.82 37.35 3.06
C ALA A 50 10.77 37.13 1.86
N ASP A 51 11.75 36.24 1.98
CA ASP A 51 12.74 35.94 0.94
C ASP A 51 12.22 34.93 -0.10
N PHE A 52 11.40 33.95 0.31
CA PHE A 52 10.96 32.84 -0.54
C PHE A 52 9.54 33.01 -1.11
N VAL A 53 8.67 33.77 -0.45
CA VAL A 53 7.26 33.88 -0.83
C VAL A 53 6.99 35.19 -1.59
N PRO A 54 6.23 35.17 -2.70
CA PRO A 54 5.82 36.39 -3.38
C PRO A 54 5.09 37.33 -2.43
N LYS A 55 5.51 38.60 -2.40
CA LYS A 55 4.94 39.64 -1.50
C LYS A 55 3.41 39.76 -1.61
N LYS A 56 2.87 39.59 -2.82
CA LYS A 56 1.43 39.61 -3.06
C LYS A 56 0.73 38.48 -2.32
N ASP A 57 1.28 37.27 -2.36
CA ASP A 57 0.69 36.08 -1.73
C ASP A 57 0.77 36.16 -0.21
N MET A 58 1.87 36.70 0.32
CA MET A 58 1.99 37.03 1.74
C MET A 58 0.93 38.04 2.19
N ALA A 59 0.67 39.08 1.40
CA ALA A 59 -0.37 40.07 1.70
C ALA A 59 -1.78 39.45 1.69
N ILE A 60 -2.05 38.54 0.75
CA ILE A 60 -3.31 37.79 0.69
C ILE A 60 -3.51 36.99 1.99
N LEU A 61 -2.54 36.17 2.37
CA LEU A 61 -2.64 35.37 3.61
C LEU A 61 -2.80 36.25 4.85
N ALA A 62 -2.01 37.33 4.95
CA ALA A 62 -2.09 38.27 6.07
C ALA A 62 -3.46 38.95 6.17
N SER A 63 -4.08 39.34 5.04
CA SER A 63 -5.43 39.93 5.02
C SER A 63 -6.52 38.98 5.54
N ARG A 64 -6.24 37.67 5.53
CA ARG A 64 -7.10 36.61 6.06
C ARG A 64 -6.73 36.19 7.50
N GLY A 65 -5.74 36.86 8.11
CA GLY A 65 -5.22 36.48 9.43
C GLY A 65 -4.45 35.15 9.42
N LEU A 66 -3.96 34.71 8.26
CA LEU A 66 -3.22 33.46 8.09
C LEU A 66 -1.72 33.73 8.05
N ARG A 67 -0.96 32.82 8.65
CA ARG A 67 0.52 32.83 8.59
C ARG A 67 1.02 32.17 7.30
N GLY A 68 2.12 32.69 6.76
CA GLY A 68 2.69 32.28 5.47
C GLY A 68 3.04 30.79 5.40
N GLU A 69 3.62 30.25 6.46
CA GLU A 69 4.06 28.86 6.55
C GLU A 69 2.93 27.82 6.42
N LEU A 70 1.66 28.22 6.58
CA LEU A 70 0.52 27.32 6.40
C LEU A 70 0.38 26.89 4.93
N LEU A 71 0.88 27.71 4.01
CA LEU A 71 0.79 27.43 2.58
C LEU A 71 2.16 27.32 1.91
N PHE A 72 3.18 28.00 2.43
CA PHE A 72 4.50 28.10 1.79
C PHE A 72 5.61 27.46 2.65
N PRO A 73 6.40 26.50 2.12
CA PRO A 73 7.56 25.96 2.80
C PRO A 73 8.75 26.90 2.69
N VAL A 74 9.53 27.01 3.77
CA VAL A 74 10.81 27.73 3.78
C VAL A 74 11.95 26.84 4.31
N PRO A 75 13.21 27.12 3.96
CA PRO A 75 14.32 26.24 4.30
C PRO A 75 14.48 25.91 5.78
N CYS A 76 14.40 26.89 6.68
CA CYS A 76 14.54 26.70 8.12
C CYS A 76 13.47 25.74 8.66
N LEU A 77 12.27 25.77 8.09
CA LEU A 77 11.17 24.92 8.50
C LEU A 77 11.37 23.46 8.06
N LEU A 78 11.71 23.23 6.78
CA LEU A 78 11.99 21.88 6.30
C LEU A 78 13.29 21.30 6.86
N THR A 79 14.25 22.16 7.22
CA THR A 79 15.47 21.74 7.92
C THR A 79 15.16 21.33 9.35
N ARG A 80 14.29 22.07 10.04
CA ARG A 80 13.88 21.79 11.42
C ARG A 80 13.03 20.52 11.52
N ASN A 81 12.07 20.35 10.61
CA ASN A 81 11.23 19.16 10.56
C ASN A 81 11.06 18.68 9.09
N PRO A 82 11.92 17.77 8.63
CA PRO A 82 11.91 17.32 7.24
C PRO A 82 10.63 16.58 6.86
N LYS A 83 9.91 16.01 7.84
CA LYS A 83 8.63 15.35 7.59
C LYS A 83 7.52 16.31 7.15
N LEU A 84 7.67 17.62 7.37
CA LEU A 84 6.72 18.62 6.87
C LEU A 84 6.70 18.72 5.34
N LEU A 85 7.66 18.12 4.63
CA LEU A 85 7.52 17.96 3.18
C LEU A 85 6.23 17.20 2.81
N ALA A 86 5.80 16.23 3.64
CA ALA A 86 4.55 15.52 3.44
C ALA A 86 3.33 16.45 3.57
N TYR A 87 3.37 17.41 4.52
CA TYR A 87 2.30 18.38 4.70
C TYR A 87 2.04 19.15 3.42
N TYR A 88 3.08 19.80 2.87
CA TYR A 88 2.96 20.60 1.66
C TYR A 88 2.60 19.75 0.45
N ARG A 89 3.21 18.56 0.29
CA ARG A 89 2.85 17.63 -0.79
C ARG A 89 1.36 17.27 -0.77
N LEU A 90 0.81 16.97 0.42
CA LEU A 90 -0.60 16.62 0.59
C LEU A 90 -1.51 17.82 0.36
N LEU A 91 -1.16 18.98 0.89
CA LEU A 91 -1.89 20.23 0.70
C LEU A 91 -1.99 20.61 -0.79
N TYR A 92 -0.91 20.40 -1.55
CA TYR A 92 -0.88 20.70 -2.99
C TYR A 92 -1.52 19.62 -3.86
N GLY A 93 -2.08 18.56 -3.28
CA GLY A 93 -2.85 17.56 -4.01
C GLY A 93 -2.03 16.41 -4.63
N PHE A 94 -0.75 16.28 -4.29
CA PHE A 94 0.11 15.29 -4.95
C PHE A 94 0.16 13.95 -4.20
N SER A 95 0.01 12.84 -4.94
CA SER A 95 0.39 11.52 -4.43
C SER A 95 1.91 11.37 -4.35
N GLN A 96 2.43 10.47 -3.49
CA GLN A 96 3.87 10.18 -3.48
C GLN A 96 4.39 9.69 -4.85
N LYS A 97 3.60 8.88 -5.57
CA LYS A 97 3.99 8.34 -6.88
C LYS A 97 4.15 9.44 -7.93
N ALA A 98 3.25 10.41 -7.95
CA ALA A 98 3.34 11.56 -8.85
C ALA A 98 4.49 12.48 -8.43
N PHE A 99 4.54 12.88 -7.16
CA PHE A 99 5.50 13.85 -6.67
C PHE A 99 6.96 13.39 -6.78
N TYR A 100 7.24 12.12 -6.46
CA TYR A 100 8.59 11.54 -6.54
C TYR A 100 8.88 10.83 -7.87
N GLY A 101 8.07 11.09 -8.91
CA GLY A 101 8.30 10.60 -10.26
C GLY A 101 9.64 11.10 -10.82
N ALA A 102 10.27 10.29 -11.69
CA ALA A 102 11.59 10.60 -12.25
C ALA A 102 11.61 11.94 -13.03
N GLU A 103 10.47 12.34 -13.59
CA GLU A 103 10.29 13.57 -14.38
C GLU A 103 10.49 14.87 -13.59
N PHE A 104 10.34 14.85 -12.26
CA PHE A 104 10.45 16.06 -11.42
C PHE A 104 11.77 16.17 -10.66
N GLY A 105 12.59 15.11 -10.64
CA GLY A 105 13.86 15.11 -9.90
C GLY A 105 13.73 15.15 -8.37
N LEU A 106 12.51 15.06 -7.82
CA LEU A 106 12.26 15.22 -6.38
C LEU A 106 12.54 13.97 -5.53
N ALA A 107 12.89 12.84 -6.16
CA ALA A 107 13.13 11.57 -5.48
C ALA A 107 14.20 11.66 -4.38
N ILE A 108 15.16 12.58 -4.50
CA ILE A 108 16.22 12.83 -3.50
C ILE A 108 15.69 13.33 -2.15
N PHE A 109 14.47 13.90 -2.12
CA PHE A 109 13.83 14.42 -0.92
C PHE A 109 12.89 13.40 -0.26
N LYS A 110 12.60 12.26 -0.90
CA LYS A 110 11.75 11.20 -0.33
C LYS A 110 12.18 10.75 1.08
N PRO A 111 13.49 10.64 1.41
CA PRO A 111 13.93 10.33 2.78
C PRO A 111 13.53 11.38 3.84
N MET A 112 13.32 12.65 3.47
CA MET A 112 12.86 13.68 4.39
C MET A 112 11.43 13.38 4.86
N GLU A 113 10.56 13.03 3.92
CA GLU A 113 9.18 12.64 4.22
C GLU A 113 9.11 11.29 4.95
N ASP A 114 9.74 10.24 4.40
CA ASP A 114 9.57 8.88 4.91
C ASP A 114 10.29 8.65 6.24
N ARG A 115 11.43 9.32 6.47
CA ARG A 115 12.34 9.05 7.60
C ARG A 115 12.73 10.27 8.42
N GLY A 116 12.39 11.49 7.99
CA GLY A 116 12.84 12.71 8.66
C GLY A 116 14.34 12.97 8.52
N LEU A 117 14.98 12.45 7.47
CA LEU A 117 16.44 12.52 7.29
C LEU A 117 16.84 13.50 6.19
N ILE A 118 17.84 14.33 6.49
CA ILE A 118 18.54 15.20 5.55
C ILE A 118 19.94 14.61 5.32
N SER A 119 20.25 14.30 4.07
CA SER A 119 21.62 14.00 3.63
C SER A 119 22.32 15.30 3.22
N LYS A 120 23.64 15.25 3.08
CA LYS A 120 24.39 16.41 2.55
C LYS A 120 23.84 16.89 1.20
N SER A 121 23.59 15.94 0.28
CA SER A 121 23.13 16.23 -1.08
C SER A 121 21.73 16.84 -1.14
N ASN A 122 20.77 16.34 -0.35
CA ASN A 122 19.43 16.92 -0.36
C ASN A 122 19.37 18.21 0.46
N GLY A 123 20.17 18.34 1.54
CA GLY A 123 20.26 19.55 2.36
C GLY A 123 20.66 20.79 1.56
N GLU A 124 21.69 20.68 0.72
CA GLU A 124 22.14 21.77 -0.17
C GLU A 124 21.06 22.19 -1.18
N SER A 125 20.10 21.31 -1.49
CA SER A 125 19.03 21.55 -2.46
C SER A 125 17.71 22.01 -1.83
N ILE A 126 17.60 22.08 -0.49
CA ILE A 126 16.37 22.51 0.21
C ILE A 126 15.92 23.93 -0.22
N PRO A 127 16.80 24.94 -0.36
CA PRO A 127 16.38 26.26 -0.84
C PRO A 127 15.72 26.22 -2.22
N SER A 128 16.30 25.50 -3.17
CA SER A 128 15.73 25.33 -4.51
C SER A 128 14.38 24.61 -4.47
N LEU A 129 14.23 23.60 -3.61
CA LEU A 129 12.95 22.94 -3.37
C LEU A 129 11.89 23.93 -2.84
N CYS A 130 12.23 24.76 -1.85
CA CYS A 130 11.32 25.75 -1.27
C CYS A 130 10.86 26.79 -2.29
N HIS A 131 11.73 27.24 -3.19
CA HIS A 131 11.33 28.12 -4.29
C HIS A 131 10.32 27.45 -5.24
N ALA A 132 10.62 26.23 -5.72
CA ALA A 132 9.72 25.50 -6.62
C ALA A 132 8.36 25.19 -5.97
N LEU A 133 8.36 24.82 -4.69
CA LEU A 133 7.13 24.61 -3.93
C LEU A 133 6.38 25.91 -3.68
N SER A 134 7.07 27.04 -3.50
CA SER A 134 6.43 28.35 -3.36
C SER A 134 5.71 28.76 -4.65
N GLU A 135 6.30 28.54 -5.82
CA GLU A 135 5.62 28.77 -7.10
C GLU A 135 4.38 27.87 -7.28
N CYS A 136 4.47 26.61 -6.84
CA CYS A 136 3.34 25.69 -6.83
C CYS A 136 2.23 26.17 -5.87
N ALA A 137 2.61 26.64 -4.68
CA ALA A 137 1.70 27.18 -3.69
C ALA A 137 0.99 28.46 -4.18
N SER A 138 1.70 29.35 -4.86
CA SER A 138 1.11 30.53 -5.53
C SER A 138 0.07 30.12 -6.59
N SER A 139 0.35 29.05 -7.34
CA SER A 139 -0.59 28.50 -8.33
C SER A 139 -1.83 27.91 -7.66
N LEU A 140 -1.66 27.18 -6.55
CA LEU A 140 -2.77 26.68 -5.75
C LEU A 140 -3.61 27.84 -5.20
N LEU A 141 -2.97 28.84 -4.59
CA LEU A 141 -3.59 30.04 -4.04
C LEU A 141 -4.50 30.72 -5.07
N LYS A 142 -3.97 30.95 -6.27
CA LYS A 142 -4.71 31.54 -7.39
C LYS A 142 -5.88 30.65 -7.84
N GLY A 143 -5.68 29.33 -7.88
CA GLY A 143 -6.71 28.38 -8.32
C GLY A 143 -7.86 28.23 -7.31
N VAL A 144 -7.55 28.16 -6.01
CA VAL A 144 -8.56 28.05 -4.96
C VAL A 144 -9.19 29.37 -4.60
N GLY A 145 -8.59 30.51 -4.94
CA GLY A 145 -9.14 31.83 -4.68
C GLY A 145 -9.06 32.25 -3.21
N GLU A 146 -8.80 33.54 -3.00
CA GLU A 146 -8.44 34.13 -1.71
C GLU A 146 -9.56 34.02 -0.66
N GLU A 147 -10.81 34.15 -1.09
CA GLU A 147 -11.99 34.13 -0.21
C GLU A 147 -12.23 32.80 0.51
N ARG A 148 -11.79 31.69 -0.11
CA ARG A 148 -11.98 30.34 0.45
C ARG A 148 -10.90 29.94 1.44
N LEU A 149 -9.84 30.73 1.57
CA LEU A 149 -8.73 30.39 2.44
C LEU A 149 -9.13 30.54 3.91
N THR A 150 -9.08 29.40 4.59
CA THR A 150 -9.06 29.28 6.04
C THR A 150 -8.06 28.20 6.43
N LYS A 151 -7.70 28.13 7.71
CA LYS A 151 -6.85 27.08 8.24
C LYS A 151 -7.51 25.71 8.05
N GLU A 152 -8.80 25.62 8.30
CA GLU A 152 -9.62 24.41 8.19
C GLU A 152 -9.69 23.95 6.73
N PHE A 153 -9.87 24.87 5.79
CA PHE A 153 -9.90 24.55 4.36
C PHE A 153 -8.59 23.90 3.88
N MET A 154 -7.42 24.40 4.34
CA MET A 154 -6.14 23.79 4.02
C MET A 154 -5.98 22.39 4.66
N ASP A 155 -6.56 22.17 5.84
CA ASP A 155 -6.59 20.84 6.46
C ASP A 155 -7.45 19.89 5.62
N ASP A 156 -8.66 20.33 5.24
CA ASP A 156 -9.58 19.56 4.39
C ASP A 156 -8.93 19.18 3.06
N LEU A 157 -8.24 20.10 2.38
CA LEU A 157 -7.48 19.80 1.15
C LEU A 157 -6.42 18.71 1.38
N SER A 158 -5.69 18.79 2.49
CA SER A 158 -4.70 17.77 2.84
C SER A 158 -5.35 16.40 3.08
N LEU A 159 -6.52 16.37 3.71
CA LEU A 159 -7.30 15.14 3.96
C LEU A 159 -7.89 14.54 2.68
N LEU A 160 -8.32 15.37 1.73
CA LEU A 160 -8.80 14.91 0.42
C LEU A 160 -7.71 14.15 -0.35
N THR A 161 -6.45 14.58 -0.22
CA THR A 161 -5.29 13.88 -0.81
C THR A 161 -4.88 12.63 0.00
N LEU A 162 -4.98 12.70 1.33
CA LEU A 162 -4.58 11.62 2.23
C LEU A 162 -5.56 10.43 2.22
N GLY A 163 -6.87 10.69 2.14
CA GLY A 163 -7.91 9.67 2.19
C GLY A 163 -7.71 8.52 1.18
N PRO A 164 -7.47 8.80 -0.11
CA PRO A 164 -7.12 7.79 -1.09
C PRO A 164 -5.86 6.98 -0.75
N GLN A 165 -4.85 7.60 -0.14
CA GLN A 165 -3.63 6.90 0.29
C GLN A 165 -3.91 5.91 1.43
N LEU A 166 -4.68 6.34 2.44
CA LEU A 166 -5.10 5.46 3.54
C LEU A 166 -5.95 4.29 3.02
N ARG A 167 -6.83 4.56 2.06
CA ARG A 167 -7.69 3.53 1.43
C ARG A 167 -6.89 2.55 0.59
N GLY A 168 -5.96 3.04 -0.23
CA GLY A 168 -5.01 2.21 -0.96
C GLY A 168 -4.20 1.33 -0.02
N GLY A 169 -3.64 1.91 1.05
CA GLY A 169 -2.88 1.19 2.07
C GLY A 169 -3.69 0.11 2.78
N ALA A 170 -4.96 0.38 3.13
CA ALA A 170 -5.84 -0.63 3.72
C ALA A 170 -6.15 -1.78 2.76
N ASN A 171 -6.35 -1.49 1.47
CA ASN A 171 -6.57 -2.51 0.46
C ASN A 171 -5.33 -3.40 0.29
N VAL A 172 -4.13 -2.81 0.27
CA VAL A 172 -2.87 -3.56 0.24
C VAL A 172 -2.73 -4.46 1.48
N ARG A 173 -2.98 -3.93 2.68
CA ARG A 173 -2.93 -4.73 3.92
C ARG A 173 -3.91 -5.91 3.89
N LYS A 174 -5.12 -5.72 3.36
CA LYS A 174 -6.10 -6.82 3.18
C LYS A 174 -5.59 -7.87 2.20
N GLY A 175 -4.98 -7.45 1.09
CA GLY A 175 -4.30 -8.32 0.14
C GLY A 175 -3.22 -9.16 0.83
N THR A 176 -2.25 -8.51 1.48
CA THR A 176 -1.16 -9.17 2.21
C THR A 176 -1.67 -10.11 3.30
N ALA A 177 -2.67 -9.72 4.09
CA ALA A 177 -3.25 -10.59 5.11
C ALA A 177 -3.89 -11.85 4.51
N GLY A 178 -4.49 -11.75 3.33
CA GLY A 178 -5.00 -12.90 2.57
C GLY A 178 -3.87 -13.87 2.19
N ILE A 179 -2.78 -13.35 1.62
CA ILE A 179 -1.62 -14.17 1.22
C ILE A 179 -1.01 -14.87 2.43
N VAL A 180 -0.80 -14.15 3.55
CA VAL A 180 -0.24 -14.72 4.79
C VAL A 180 -1.09 -15.86 5.33
N ARG A 181 -2.42 -15.72 5.39
CA ARG A 181 -3.31 -16.80 5.85
C ARG A 181 -3.19 -18.07 5.01
N ILE A 182 -3.08 -17.93 3.69
CA ILE A 182 -2.91 -19.08 2.80
C ILE A 182 -1.54 -19.73 3.03
N PHE A 183 -0.49 -18.93 3.15
CA PHE A 183 0.85 -19.45 3.41
C PHE A 183 0.95 -20.18 4.75
N GLU A 184 0.34 -19.64 5.81
CA GLU A 184 0.22 -20.33 7.11
C GLU A 184 -0.57 -21.64 6.98
N SER A 185 -1.65 -21.67 6.19
CA SER A 185 -2.42 -22.89 5.92
C SER A 185 -1.55 -23.94 5.21
N ILE A 186 -0.78 -23.55 4.20
CA ILE A 186 0.17 -24.44 3.50
C ILE A 186 1.26 -24.92 4.48
N THR A 187 1.79 -24.04 5.32
CA THR A 187 2.78 -24.38 6.35
C THR A 187 2.24 -25.47 7.28
N GLY A 188 0.99 -25.33 7.71
CA GLY A 188 0.30 -26.34 8.53
C GLY A 188 0.18 -27.69 7.81
N ILE A 189 -0.12 -27.68 6.51
CA ILE A 189 -0.23 -28.90 5.70
C ILE A 189 1.11 -29.63 5.57
N VAL A 190 2.20 -28.90 5.32
CA VAL A 190 3.50 -29.51 5.01
C VAL A 190 4.43 -29.65 6.22
N ARG A 191 3.95 -29.29 7.42
CA ARG A 191 4.74 -29.13 8.65
C ARG A 191 5.67 -30.29 8.94
N GLU A 192 5.21 -31.52 8.76
CA GLU A 192 5.98 -32.74 9.07
C GLU A 192 7.12 -33.01 8.10
N SER A 193 7.11 -32.37 6.92
CA SER A 193 8.12 -32.54 5.88
C SER A 193 9.06 -31.34 5.74
N VAL A 194 8.96 -30.34 6.63
CA VAL A 194 9.78 -29.12 6.60
C VAL A 194 11.23 -29.42 6.97
N VAL A 195 12.15 -29.00 6.10
CA VAL A 195 13.61 -29.03 6.32
C VAL A 195 14.09 -27.68 6.86
N SER A 196 13.61 -26.59 6.27
CA SER A 196 13.88 -25.24 6.75
C SER A 196 12.71 -24.32 6.39
N SER A 197 12.53 -23.25 7.15
CA SER A 197 11.50 -22.26 6.86
C SER A 197 11.94 -20.89 7.34
N ASN A 198 11.60 -19.87 6.56
CA ASN A 198 11.67 -18.48 6.95
C ASN A 198 10.40 -17.76 6.48
N ARG A 199 10.34 -16.44 6.65
CA ARG A 199 9.15 -15.64 6.31
C ARG A 199 8.78 -15.63 4.83
N GLN A 200 9.70 -15.99 3.94
CA GLN A 200 9.52 -15.91 2.48
C GLN A 200 9.58 -17.28 1.78
N CYS A 201 10.10 -18.32 2.44
CA CYS A 201 10.30 -19.62 1.82
C CYS A 201 10.19 -20.75 2.86
N ILE A 202 9.46 -21.80 2.49
CA ILE A 202 9.47 -23.10 3.17
C ILE A 202 10.15 -24.09 2.24
N GLU A 203 11.20 -24.73 2.74
CA GLU A 203 11.81 -25.87 2.09
C GLU A 203 11.32 -27.16 2.75
N ILE A 204 10.81 -28.06 1.92
CA ILE A 204 10.38 -29.39 2.34
C ILE A 204 11.13 -30.47 1.55
N LYS A 205 11.10 -31.69 2.06
CA LYS A 205 11.61 -32.87 1.35
C LYS A 205 10.44 -33.77 0.95
N ASN A 206 10.34 -34.09 -0.33
CA ASN A 206 9.31 -35.02 -0.82
C ASN A 206 9.68 -36.48 -0.53
N ALA A 207 8.75 -37.40 -0.78
CA ALA A 207 8.93 -38.84 -0.56
C ALA A 207 10.08 -39.45 -1.39
N ALA A 208 10.44 -38.83 -2.51
CA ALA A 208 11.59 -39.22 -3.32
C ALA A 208 12.92 -38.60 -2.83
N GLY A 209 12.89 -37.88 -1.70
CA GLY A 209 14.04 -37.24 -1.11
C GLY A 209 14.49 -35.94 -1.78
N ARG A 210 13.74 -35.41 -2.75
CA ARG A 210 14.06 -34.16 -3.45
C ARG A 210 13.51 -32.96 -2.69
N ARG A 211 14.20 -31.82 -2.86
CA ARG A 211 13.83 -30.55 -2.24
C ARG A 211 12.67 -29.92 -3.01
N VAL A 212 11.66 -29.46 -2.29
CA VAL A 212 10.54 -28.67 -2.83
C VAL A 212 10.52 -27.34 -2.09
N LEU A 213 10.43 -26.25 -2.84
CA LEU A 213 10.40 -24.88 -2.34
C LEU A 213 8.97 -24.34 -2.48
N ILE A 214 8.47 -23.74 -1.40
CA ILE A 214 7.20 -23.01 -1.34
C ILE A 214 7.54 -21.57 -0.99
N GLU A 215 7.39 -20.65 -1.93
CA GLU A 215 7.95 -19.31 -1.85
C GLU A 215 6.87 -18.24 -2.00
N PHE A 216 6.93 -17.21 -1.15
CA PHE A 216 6.27 -15.93 -1.43
C PHE A 216 7.00 -15.22 -2.57
N SER A 217 6.24 -14.71 -3.53
CA SER A 217 6.77 -13.99 -4.68
C SER A 217 5.88 -12.79 -5.03
N SER A 218 6.38 -11.92 -5.91
CA SER A 218 5.65 -10.73 -6.35
C SER A 218 4.68 -10.99 -7.51
N ASP A 219 4.88 -12.08 -8.26
CA ASP A 219 4.06 -12.49 -9.41
C ASP A 219 4.49 -13.92 -9.84
N PRO A 220 3.71 -15.00 -9.59
CA PRO A 220 2.49 -15.07 -8.79
C PRO A 220 2.77 -14.95 -7.28
N ASP A 221 1.75 -14.69 -6.46
CA ASP A 221 1.89 -14.44 -5.01
C ASP A 221 2.58 -15.59 -4.24
N ILE A 222 2.28 -16.85 -4.59
CA ILE A 222 2.95 -18.04 -4.05
C ILE A 222 3.35 -18.97 -5.19
N MET A 223 4.58 -19.48 -5.14
CA MET A 223 5.09 -20.49 -6.07
C MET A 223 5.51 -21.76 -5.34
N ILE A 224 5.20 -22.91 -5.92
CA ILE A 224 5.69 -24.22 -5.48
C ILE A 224 6.52 -24.85 -6.59
N ARG A 225 7.77 -25.20 -6.27
CA ARG A 225 8.77 -25.66 -7.23
C ARG A 225 9.59 -26.82 -6.67
N GLU A 226 9.83 -27.84 -7.47
CA GLU A 226 10.74 -28.94 -7.13
C GLU A 226 12.13 -28.65 -7.69
N VAL A 227 13.17 -28.81 -6.87
CA VAL A 227 14.56 -28.61 -7.28
C VAL A 227 15.05 -29.85 -8.00
N MET A 228 15.37 -29.70 -9.29
CA MET A 228 15.86 -30.79 -10.14
C MET A 228 17.39 -30.82 -10.19
N ALA A 229 18.01 -29.64 -10.25
CA ALA A 229 19.45 -29.42 -10.18
C ALA A 229 19.71 -27.98 -9.70
N GLU A 230 20.97 -27.59 -9.52
CA GLU A 230 21.30 -26.22 -9.15
C GLU A 230 20.69 -25.22 -10.16
N LYS A 231 19.85 -24.31 -9.65
CA LYS A 231 19.08 -23.32 -10.43
C LYS A 231 18.14 -23.90 -11.51
N ARG A 232 17.87 -25.21 -11.50
CA ARG A 232 16.90 -25.86 -12.39
C ARG A 232 15.72 -26.37 -11.58
N TYR A 233 14.55 -25.84 -11.90
CA TYR A 233 13.31 -26.12 -11.20
C TYR A 233 12.30 -26.81 -12.10
N ARG A 234 11.51 -27.70 -11.51
CA ARG A 234 10.22 -28.11 -12.06
C ARG A 234 9.16 -27.24 -11.39
N ASN A 235 8.48 -26.42 -12.19
CA ASN A 235 7.47 -25.49 -11.71
C ASN A 235 6.13 -26.21 -11.55
N ILE A 236 5.64 -26.30 -10.31
CA ILE A 236 4.49 -27.15 -9.98
C ILE A 236 3.23 -26.30 -9.89
N ILE A 237 3.16 -25.38 -8.92
CA ILE A 237 1.96 -24.58 -8.65
C ILE A 237 2.30 -23.10 -8.64
N ALA A 238 1.54 -22.31 -9.39
CA ALA A 238 1.45 -20.87 -9.28
C ALA A 238 0.12 -20.53 -8.58
N MET A 239 0.16 -19.71 -7.53
CA MET A 239 -1.05 -19.27 -6.85
C MET A 239 -1.16 -17.76 -6.81
N GLU A 240 -2.33 -17.25 -7.16
CA GLU A 240 -2.68 -15.85 -7.07
C GLU A 240 -3.79 -15.65 -6.02
N ILE A 241 -3.60 -14.71 -5.10
CA ILE A 241 -4.52 -14.45 -3.99
C ILE A 241 -5.14 -13.06 -4.15
N LYS A 242 -6.46 -13.02 -4.34
CA LYS A 242 -7.25 -11.78 -4.47
C LYS A 242 -7.99 -11.48 -3.16
N GLY A 243 -7.33 -10.74 -2.28
CA GLY A 243 -7.79 -10.43 -0.92
C GLY A 243 -8.99 -9.47 -0.77
N GLY A 244 -9.47 -8.85 -1.86
CA GLY A 244 -10.65 -7.97 -1.82
C GLY A 244 -11.95 -8.70 -1.45
N THR A 245 -12.84 -8.04 -0.72
CA THR A 245 -14.09 -8.63 -0.20
C THR A 245 -15.34 -8.26 -1.01
N ASP A 246 -15.18 -7.40 -2.01
CA ASP A 246 -16.24 -6.80 -2.82
C ASP A 246 -16.67 -7.74 -3.97
N PHE A 247 -17.78 -8.44 -3.79
CA PHE A 247 -18.29 -9.39 -4.78
C PHE A 247 -18.55 -8.74 -6.16
N SER A 248 -19.02 -7.49 -6.20
CA SER A 248 -19.32 -6.78 -7.47
C SER A 248 -18.11 -6.59 -8.39
N ASN A 249 -16.89 -6.63 -7.84
CA ASN A 249 -15.65 -6.42 -8.60
C ASN A 249 -14.85 -7.72 -8.78
N ILE A 250 -15.46 -8.88 -8.53
CA ILE A 250 -14.76 -10.16 -8.57
C ILE A 250 -14.24 -10.49 -9.98
N HIS A 251 -15.01 -10.16 -11.02
CA HIS A 251 -14.66 -10.40 -12.43
C HIS A 251 -13.31 -9.76 -12.79
N ASN A 252 -13.16 -8.47 -12.49
CA ASN A 252 -11.92 -7.72 -12.74
C ASN A 252 -10.73 -8.36 -12.02
N ARG A 253 -10.91 -8.78 -10.76
CA ARG A 253 -9.84 -9.38 -9.96
C ARG A 253 -9.45 -10.78 -10.47
N ILE A 254 -10.40 -11.55 -10.98
CA ILE A 254 -10.11 -12.83 -11.64
C ILE A 254 -9.36 -12.59 -12.95
N GLY A 255 -9.76 -11.60 -13.75
CA GLY A 255 -9.03 -11.21 -14.97
C GLY A 255 -7.61 -10.69 -14.69
N GLU A 256 -7.36 -10.05 -13.54
CA GLU A 256 -6.01 -9.71 -13.09
C GLU A 256 -5.19 -10.97 -12.74
N ALA A 257 -5.80 -11.98 -12.12
CA ALA A 257 -5.14 -13.25 -11.84
C ALA A 257 -4.76 -13.99 -13.12
N GLU A 258 -5.61 -13.94 -14.15
CA GLU A 258 -5.34 -14.55 -15.44
C GLU A 258 -4.03 -14.04 -16.07
N LYS A 259 -3.73 -12.74 -15.95
CA LYS A 259 -2.49 -12.17 -16.50
C LYS A 259 -1.24 -12.76 -15.83
N SER A 260 -1.28 -12.97 -14.51
CA SER A 260 -0.22 -13.66 -13.73
C SER A 260 -0.10 -15.12 -14.17
N HIS A 261 -1.23 -15.82 -14.26
CA HIS A 261 -1.26 -17.22 -14.68
C HIS A 261 -0.77 -17.46 -16.11
N GLN A 262 -1.06 -16.58 -17.06
CA GLN A 262 -0.53 -16.68 -18.43
C GLN A 262 1.00 -16.66 -18.45
N LYS A 263 1.61 -15.76 -17.67
CA LYS A 263 3.08 -15.73 -17.52
C LYS A 263 3.60 -16.98 -16.83
N ALA A 264 2.93 -17.44 -15.78
CA ALA A 264 3.31 -18.67 -15.07
C ALA A 264 3.24 -19.90 -15.99
N ARG A 265 2.22 -20.00 -16.84
CA ARG A 265 2.10 -21.04 -17.87
C ARG A 265 3.26 -21.00 -18.86
N GLN A 266 3.61 -19.81 -19.34
CA GLN A 266 4.78 -19.63 -20.21
C GLN A 266 6.09 -20.02 -19.51
N ALA A 267 6.18 -19.79 -18.19
CA ALA A 267 7.29 -20.24 -17.36
C ALA A 267 7.24 -21.74 -17.01
N GLY A 268 6.25 -22.50 -17.49
CA GLY A 268 6.16 -23.95 -17.34
C GLY A 268 5.48 -24.43 -16.06
N PHE A 269 4.71 -23.60 -15.36
CA PHE A 269 3.89 -24.04 -14.24
C PHE A 269 2.75 -24.98 -14.70
N VAL A 270 2.62 -26.12 -14.01
CA VAL A 270 1.63 -27.16 -14.34
C VAL A 270 0.25 -26.82 -13.80
N GLU A 271 0.19 -26.20 -12.62
CA GLU A 271 -1.04 -25.81 -11.93
C GLU A 271 -1.05 -24.30 -11.67
N CYS A 272 -2.20 -23.67 -11.84
CA CYS A 272 -2.46 -22.25 -11.60
C CYS A 272 -3.73 -22.12 -10.77
N TRP A 273 -3.64 -21.59 -9.55
CA TRP A 273 -4.77 -21.54 -8.61
C TRP A 273 -5.09 -20.10 -8.23
N THR A 274 -6.37 -19.73 -8.31
CA THR A 274 -6.83 -18.41 -7.85
C THR A 274 -7.56 -18.56 -6.52
N ILE A 275 -7.16 -17.79 -5.51
CA ILE A 275 -7.78 -17.81 -4.18
C ILE A 275 -8.45 -16.46 -3.92
N VAL A 276 -9.76 -16.44 -3.70
CA VAL A 276 -10.56 -15.22 -3.56
C VAL A 276 -11.08 -15.01 -2.15
N ASN A 277 -11.24 -13.76 -1.73
CA ASN A 277 -11.78 -13.42 -0.40
C ASN A 277 -13.26 -13.02 -0.44
N VAL A 278 -14.11 -13.84 -1.06
CA VAL A 278 -15.56 -13.63 -1.12
C VAL A 278 -16.31 -14.90 -0.71
N ASP A 279 -17.53 -14.73 -0.18
CA ASP A 279 -18.31 -15.88 0.33
C ASP A 279 -18.81 -16.81 -0.77
N LYS A 280 -19.10 -16.25 -1.95
CA LYS A 280 -19.61 -16.96 -3.11
C LYS A 280 -18.82 -16.58 -4.35
N ILE A 281 -18.64 -17.55 -5.24
CA ILE A 281 -18.04 -17.38 -6.56
C ILE A 281 -18.85 -18.21 -7.55
N ASP A 282 -19.21 -17.60 -8.67
CA ASP A 282 -19.73 -18.32 -9.84
C ASP A 282 -18.52 -18.93 -10.55
N ILE A 283 -18.40 -20.26 -10.49
CA ILE A 283 -17.25 -21.00 -11.00
C ILE A 283 -17.22 -20.98 -12.54
N ASP A 284 -18.38 -21.01 -13.20
CA ASP A 284 -18.45 -20.99 -14.65
C ASP A 284 -17.99 -19.64 -15.19
N MET A 285 -18.43 -18.56 -14.53
CA MET A 285 -17.94 -17.22 -14.80
C MET A 285 -16.43 -17.13 -14.55
N ALA A 286 -15.94 -17.64 -13.42
CA ALA A 286 -14.55 -17.56 -13.05
C ALA A 286 -13.63 -18.24 -14.09
N HIS A 287 -14.05 -19.40 -14.63
CA HIS A 287 -13.30 -20.09 -15.69
C HIS A 287 -13.35 -19.35 -17.03
N ARG A 288 -14.43 -18.61 -17.34
CA ARG A 288 -14.46 -17.75 -18.53
C ARG A 288 -13.49 -16.57 -18.42
N GLU A 289 -13.42 -15.95 -17.25
CA GLU A 289 -12.54 -14.79 -16.99
C GLU A 289 -11.07 -15.19 -16.79
N SER A 290 -10.80 -16.37 -16.24
CA SER A 290 -9.44 -16.90 -16.07
C SER A 290 -9.34 -18.36 -16.52
N PRO A 291 -9.24 -18.60 -17.85
CA PRO A 291 -9.14 -19.95 -18.41
C PRO A 291 -7.82 -20.65 -18.03
N SER A 292 -6.76 -19.91 -17.69
CA SER A 292 -5.49 -20.51 -17.26
C SER A 292 -5.55 -21.09 -15.85
N THR A 293 -6.53 -20.65 -15.04
CA THR A 293 -6.75 -21.13 -13.66
C THR A 293 -7.34 -22.54 -13.66
N ASN A 294 -6.63 -23.48 -13.03
CA ASN A 294 -7.10 -24.84 -12.79
C ASN A 294 -8.11 -24.94 -11.65
N ARG A 295 -7.93 -24.13 -10.60
CA ARG A 295 -8.72 -24.22 -9.37
C ARG A 295 -9.00 -22.85 -8.78
N PHE A 296 -10.23 -22.69 -8.29
CA PHE A 296 -10.65 -21.54 -7.51
C PHE A 296 -10.90 -21.98 -6.06
N TYR A 297 -10.33 -21.24 -5.12
CA TYR A 297 -10.52 -21.45 -3.69
C TYR A 297 -11.00 -20.15 -3.03
N ARG A 298 -11.63 -20.26 -1.86
CA ARG A 298 -11.98 -19.13 -1.00
C ARG A 298 -11.06 -19.10 0.20
N ILE A 299 -10.55 -17.91 0.53
CA ILE A 299 -9.68 -17.73 1.70
C ILE A 299 -10.37 -18.21 2.97
N SER A 300 -11.67 -17.93 3.15
CA SER A 300 -12.41 -18.30 4.35
C SER A 300 -12.55 -19.82 4.56
N GLN A 301 -12.57 -20.60 3.49
CA GLN A 301 -12.73 -22.06 3.54
C GLN A 301 -11.40 -22.80 3.51
N THR A 302 -10.35 -22.21 2.96
CA THR A 302 -8.99 -22.78 2.97
C THR A 302 -8.26 -22.46 4.27
N ALA A 303 -8.46 -21.27 4.84
CA ALA A 303 -7.84 -20.89 6.10
C ALA A 303 -8.58 -21.42 7.35
N SER A 304 -9.78 -21.99 7.21
CA SER A 304 -10.53 -22.56 8.33
C SER A 304 -9.91 -23.85 8.89
N GLY A 305 -9.04 -24.51 8.13
CA GLY A 305 -8.49 -25.83 8.47
C GLY A 305 -9.53 -26.96 8.46
N ALA A 306 -10.76 -26.71 8.00
CA ALA A 306 -11.87 -27.67 8.01
C ALA A 306 -12.85 -27.41 6.86
N GLY A 307 -13.55 -28.46 6.44
CA GLY A 307 -14.51 -28.42 5.34
C GLY A 307 -13.97 -29.03 4.04
N GLU A 308 -14.84 -29.23 3.07
CA GLU A 308 -14.52 -29.95 1.83
C GLU A 308 -13.50 -29.20 0.97
N GLU A 309 -13.59 -27.88 0.90
CA GLU A 309 -12.66 -27.07 0.11
C GLU A 309 -11.23 -27.08 0.71
N PHE A 310 -11.10 -27.07 2.04
CA PHE A 310 -9.80 -27.27 2.70
C PHE A 310 -9.25 -28.69 2.48
N LYS A 311 -10.09 -29.72 2.55
CA LYS A 311 -9.67 -31.11 2.29
C LYS A 311 -9.14 -31.29 0.87
N ASP A 312 -9.82 -30.73 -0.13
CA ASP A 312 -9.33 -30.73 -1.52
C ASP A 312 -8.01 -29.97 -1.63
N PHE A 313 -7.94 -28.75 -1.06
CA PHE A 313 -6.72 -27.95 -1.05
C PHE A 313 -5.54 -28.70 -0.41
N ARG A 314 -5.72 -29.27 0.79
CA ARG A 314 -4.71 -30.10 1.49
C ARG A 314 -4.29 -31.29 0.64
N SER A 315 -5.25 -32.05 0.12
CA SER A 315 -4.96 -33.26 -0.65
C SER A 315 -4.15 -32.96 -1.89
N ARG A 316 -4.44 -31.85 -2.57
CA ARG A 316 -3.67 -31.42 -3.75
C ARG A 316 -2.28 -30.93 -3.40
N ILE A 317 -2.12 -30.13 -2.33
CA ILE A 317 -0.79 -29.73 -1.86
C ILE A 317 0.07 -30.97 -1.58
N ILE A 318 -0.47 -31.95 -0.85
CA ILE A 318 0.23 -33.19 -0.52
C ILE A 318 0.61 -33.94 -1.80
N ALA A 319 -0.35 -34.17 -2.69
CA ALA A 319 -0.13 -34.93 -3.92
C ALA A 319 0.88 -34.25 -4.86
N LEU A 320 0.79 -32.92 -5.02
CA LEU A 320 1.64 -32.17 -5.95
C LEU A 320 3.02 -31.88 -5.40
N THR A 321 3.18 -31.77 -4.07
CA THR A 321 4.50 -31.68 -3.44
C THR A 321 5.14 -33.05 -3.21
N GLY A 322 4.35 -34.13 -3.29
CA GLY A 322 4.83 -35.51 -3.16
C GLY A 322 5.27 -35.87 -1.74
N ILE A 323 4.72 -35.23 -0.72
CA ILE A 323 4.99 -35.57 0.70
C ILE A 323 4.08 -36.73 1.17
N PRO A 324 4.47 -37.48 2.22
CA PRO A 324 3.58 -38.44 2.88
C PRO A 324 2.29 -37.75 3.37
N GLY A 325 1.14 -38.41 3.20
CA GLY A 325 -0.20 -37.84 3.45
C GLY A 325 -0.70 -37.94 4.88
#